data_AF-A0A4P9Z082-F1
#
_entry.id   AF-A0A4P9Z082-F1
#
_cell.length_a   1.000
_cell.length_b   1.000
_cell.length_c   1.000
_cell.angle_alpha   90.00
_cell.angle_beta   90.00
_cell.angle_gamma   90.00
#
_symmetry.space_group_name_H-M   'P 1'
#
loop_
_entity.id
_entity.type
_entity.pdbx_description
1 polymer ?
#
loop_
_entity_poly.entity_id
_entity_poly.type
_entity_poly.pdbx_seq_one_letter_code
_entity_poly.pdbx_strand_id
1 'polypeptide(L)'
;MPIGYIARIEHFSAAHRLHSPQLSDEENRAVYGKCNHPHGHGHNYKVQVTLRGPIDPRTGMVTNLANLKACLHRAIMEQLDHRNLDVDVPFFETCVSTTENVAVYIWQQVEQHMAPTGCQGQLHEVCIWETDRNMVIYRGE
;
A
#
# COMPACT_ATOMS: atom_id res chain seq x y z
N MET A 1 -16.62 -25.38 -0.75
CA MET A 1 -15.42 -25.36 0.14
C MET A 1 -15.54 -24.15 1.04
N PRO A 2 -15.12 -24.22 2.32
CA PRO A 2 -15.13 -23.07 3.20
C PRO A 2 -14.25 -21.95 2.63
N ILE A 3 -14.67 -20.69 2.82
CA ILE A 3 -13.90 -19.50 2.42
C ILE A 3 -13.08 -19.03 3.61
N GLY A 4 -11.78 -18.89 3.40
CA GLY A 4 -10.85 -18.34 4.38
C GLY A 4 -10.41 -16.93 4.00
N TYR A 5 -9.99 -16.17 5.00
CA TYR A 5 -9.30 -14.89 4.86
C TYR A 5 -7.90 -15.03 5.46
N ILE A 6 -6.89 -14.62 4.72
CA ILE A 6 -5.50 -14.66 5.17
C ILE A 6 -4.91 -13.26 5.03
N ALA A 7 -4.35 -12.75 6.11
CA ALA A 7 -3.72 -11.45 6.14
C ALA A 7 -2.21 -11.59 6.41
N ARG A 8 -1.42 -10.76 5.74
CA ARG A 8 0.01 -10.62 5.99
C ARG A 8 0.33 -9.14 6.20
N ILE A 9 1.19 -8.86 7.18
CA ILE A 9 1.62 -7.52 7.52
C ILE A 9 3.07 -7.32 7.05
N GLU A 10 3.33 -6.17 6.43
CA GLU A 10 4.67 -5.65 6.12
C GLU A 10 4.81 -4.25 6.72
N HIS A 11 6.06 -3.82 6.92
CA HIS A 11 6.38 -2.45 7.35
C HIS A 11 7.40 -1.88 6.38
N PHE A 12 7.21 -0.62 5.98
CA PHE A 12 8.17 0.09 5.14
C PHE A 12 8.34 1.52 5.65
N SER A 13 9.54 2.07 5.46
CA SER A 13 9.85 3.45 5.85
C SER A 13 9.93 4.32 4.60
N ALA A 14 9.17 5.41 4.54
CA ALA A 14 9.20 6.30 3.39
C ALA A 14 9.05 7.77 3.78
N ALA A 15 9.65 8.64 2.99
CA ALA A 15 9.47 10.09 3.08
C ALA A 15 8.48 10.57 2.01
N HIS A 16 7.76 11.66 2.29
CA HIS A 16 6.88 12.31 1.33
C HIS A 16 6.55 13.76 1.70
N ARG A 17 5.89 14.47 0.79
CA ARG A 17 5.32 15.81 0.96
C ARG A 17 3.95 15.84 0.30
N LEU A 18 2.91 16.13 1.08
CA LEU A 18 1.59 16.33 0.51
C LEU A 18 1.53 17.68 -0.21
N HIS A 19 1.55 17.66 -1.54
CA HIS A 19 1.52 18.84 -2.39
C HIS A 19 0.84 18.52 -3.72
N SER A 20 -0.22 19.25 -4.05
CA SER A 20 -0.91 19.13 -5.33
C SER A 20 -0.37 20.15 -6.34
N PRO A 21 0.02 19.74 -7.56
CA PRO A 21 0.40 20.67 -8.61
C PRO A 21 -0.80 21.45 -9.18
N GLN A 22 -2.03 21.07 -8.83
CA GLN A 22 -3.26 21.74 -9.26
C GLN A 22 -3.70 22.87 -8.31
N LEU A 23 -3.02 23.01 -7.18
CA LEU A 23 -3.28 24.02 -6.17
C LEU A 23 -2.13 25.04 -6.14
N SER A 24 -2.44 26.28 -5.81
CA SER A 24 -1.42 27.29 -5.48
C SER A 24 -0.66 26.92 -4.20
N ASP A 25 0.48 27.58 -3.96
CA ASP A 25 1.26 27.40 -2.73
C ASP A 25 0.46 27.73 -1.47
N GLU A 26 -0.39 28.77 -1.53
CA GLU A 26 -1.24 29.16 -0.40
C GLU A 26 -2.31 28.11 -0.11
N GLU A 27 -2.99 27.63 -1.15
CA GLU A 27 -3.99 26.56 -1.03
C GLU A 27 -3.37 25.27 -0.51
N ASN A 28 -2.19 24.88 -1.01
CA ASN A 28 -1.46 23.71 -0.52
C ASN A 28 -1.13 23.80 0.97
N ARG A 29 -0.65 24.97 1.43
CA ARG A 29 -0.37 25.20 2.86
C ARG A 29 -1.65 25.19 3.68
N ALA A 30 -2.75 25.75 3.17
CA ALA A 30 -4.04 25.75 3.86
C ALA A 30 -4.64 24.34 3.98
N VAL A 31 -4.56 23.53 2.92
CA VAL A 31 -5.12 22.17 2.87
C VAL A 31 -4.27 21.17 3.67
N TYR A 32 -2.96 21.14 3.43
CA TYR A 32 -2.09 20.08 3.97
C TYR A 32 -1.29 20.52 5.20
N GLY A 33 -1.26 21.81 5.52
CA GLY A 33 -0.61 22.34 6.73
C GLY A 33 0.84 21.88 6.87
N LYS A 34 1.16 21.26 8.02
CA LYS A 34 2.52 20.77 8.32
C LYS A 34 2.98 19.69 7.34
N CYS A 35 2.07 18.91 6.77
CA CYS A 35 2.41 17.86 5.81
C CYS A 35 2.88 18.42 4.45
N ASN A 36 2.68 19.73 4.20
CA ASN A 36 3.21 20.43 3.01
C ASN A 36 4.65 20.94 3.18
N HIS A 37 5.34 20.63 4.28
CA HIS A 37 6.69 21.13 4.54
C HIS A 37 7.62 20.94 3.31
N PRO A 38 8.33 21.99 2.83
CA PRO A 38 9.06 21.92 1.56
C PRO A 38 10.14 20.83 1.48
N HIS A 39 10.72 20.46 2.63
CA HIS A 39 11.71 19.38 2.72
C HIS A 39 11.09 18.02 3.08
N GLY A 40 9.76 17.92 3.03
CA GLY A 40 9.02 16.72 3.36
C GLY A 40 9.05 16.36 4.84
N HIS A 41 8.55 15.16 5.11
CA HIS A 41 8.58 14.42 6.36
C HIS A 41 8.50 12.93 6.02
N GLY A 42 8.37 12.03 7.00
CA GLY A 42 8.27 10.60 6.70
C GLY A 42 7.62 9.81 7.82
N HIS A 43 7.31 8.55 7.49
CA HIS A 43 6.59 7.63 8.37
C HIS A 43 7.15 6.21 8.27
N ASN A 44 6.91 5.46 9.34
CA ASN A 44 7.09 4.02 9.35
C ASN A 44 5.71 3.40 9.10
N TYR A 45 5.39 3.22 7.82
CA TYR A 45 4.11 2.67 7.41
C TYR A 45 4.01 1.21 7.82
N LYS A 46 2.83 0.82 8.29
CA LYS A 46 2.42 -0.58 8.44
C LYS A 46 1.35 -0.87 7.41
N VAL A 47 1.46 -1.99 6.70
CA VAL A 47 0.47 -2.41 5.71
C VAL A 47 0.03 -3.83 6.00
N GLN A 48 -1.26 -4.05 6.10
CA GLN A 48 -1.88 -5.36 6.13
C GLN A 48 -2.59 -5.61 4.79
N VAL A 49 -2.21 -6.69 4.12
CA VAL A 49 -2.88 -7.14 2.89
C VAL A 49 -3.65 -8.42 3.19
N THR A 50 -4.95 -8.39 2.91
CA THR A 50 -5.86 -9.51 3.12
C THR A 50 -6.28 -10.11 1.78
N LEU A 51 -6.09 -11.42 1.63
CA LEU A 51 -6.66 -12.21 0.54
C LEU A 51 -7.83 -13.03 1.04
N ARG A 52 -8.79 -13.29 0.16
CA ARG A 52 -9.92 -14.21 0.39
C ARG A 52 -9.97 -15.30 -0.67
N GLY A 53 -10.36 -16.51 -0.29
CA GLY A 53 -10.51 -17.61 -1.24
C GLY A 53 -10.91 -18.93 -0.59
N PRO A 54 -11.20 -19.97 -1.39
CA PRO A 54 -11.49 -21.29 -0.87
C PRO A 54 -10.25 -21.85 -0.15
N ILE A 55 -10.48 -22.50 0.99
CA ILE A 55 -9.43 -23.28 1.67
C ILE A 55 -9.27 -24.59 0.90
N ASP A 56 -8.10 -24.80 0.32
CA ASP A 56 -7.79 -26.02 -0.42
C ASP A 56 -7.82 -27.24 0.55
N PRO A 57 -8.60 -28.29 0.25
CA PRO A 57 -8.82 -29.41 1.17
C PRO A 57 -7.61 -30.33 1.32
N ARG A 58 -6.61 -30.23 0.44
CA ARG A 58 -5.38 -31.05 0.47
C ARG A 58 -4.29 -30.39 1.30
N THR A 59 -4.25 -29.06 1.28
CA THR A 59 -3.18 -28.25 1.88
C THR A 59 -3.63 -27.44 3.09
N GLY A 60 -4.94 -27.18 3.25
CA GLY A 60 -5.50 -26.35 4.31
C GLY A 60 -5.24 -24.85 4.12
N MET A 61 -4.86 -24.40 2.92
CA MET A 61 -4.45 -23.01 2.68
C MET A 61 -5.40 -22.30 1.70
N VAL A 62 -5.56 -20.98 1.88
CA VAL A 62 -6.11 -20.09 0.82
C VAL A 62 -5.05 -19.82 -0.24
N THR A 63 -3.81 -19.59 0.20
CA THR A 63 -2.63 -19.40 -0.65
C THR A 63 -1.38 -19.83 0.12
N ASN A 64 -0.31 -20.16 -0.57
CA ASN A 64 0.98 -20.40 0.07
C ASN A 64 1.56 -19.07 0.59
N LEU A 65 1.86 -19.00 1.89
CA LEU A 65 2.43 -17.80 2.53
C LEU A 65 3.77 -17.36 1.93
N ALA A 66 4.57 -18.29 1.38
CA ALA A 66 5.80 -17.93 0.68
C ALA A 66 5.53 -17.13 -0.60
N ASN A 67 4.47 -17.48 -1.34
CA ASN A 67 4.06 -16.77 -2.55
C ASN A 67 3.47 -15.41 -2.19
N LEU A 68 2.65 -15.32 -1.13
CA LEU A 68 2.16 -14.04 -0.63
C LEU A 68 3.31 -13.13 -0.17
N LYS A 69 4.30 -13.66 0.56
CA LYS A 69 5.51 -12.91 0.93
C LYS A 69 6.26 -12.40 -0.29
N ALA A 70 6.47 -13.23 -1.31
CA ALA A 70 7.14 -12.82 -2.54
C ALA A 70 6.35 -11.74 -3.31
N CYS A 71 5.02 -11.85 -3.34
CA CYS A 71 4.12 -10.85 -3.91
C CYS A 71 4.28 -9.50 -3.21
N LEU A 72 4.14 -9.47 -1.87
CA LEU A 72 4.23 -8.23 -1.10
C LEU A 72 5.64 -7.62 -1.12
N HIS A 73 6.69 -8.46 -1.18
CA HIS A 73 8.06 -7.95 -1.34
C HIS A 73 8.21 -7.16 -2.64
N ARG A 74 7.74 -7.69 -3.77
CA ARG A 74 7.81 -7.00 -5.06
C ARG A 74 6.87 -5.80 -5.16
N ALA A 75 5.66 -5.93 -4.63
CA ALA A 75 4.61 -4.93 -4.74
C ALA A 75 4.78 -3.73 -3.77
N ILE A 76 5.37 -3.97 -2.60
CA ILE A 76 5.48 -2.98 -1.52
C ILE A 76 6.95 -2.68 -1.22
N MET A 77 7.72 -3.68 -0.81
CA MET A 77 9.07 -3.44 -0.27
C MET A 77 10.05 -2.91 -1.32
N GLU A 78 10.09 -3.52 -2.50
CA GLU A 78 10.97 -3.07 -3.59
C GLU A 78 10.57 -1.69 -4.15
N GLN A 79 9.28 -1.33 -4.07
CA GLN A 79 8.76 -0.09 -4.63
C GLN A 79 8.84 1.07 -3.63
N LEU A 80 8.59 0.84 -2.34
CA LEU A 80 8.29 1.90 -1.37
C LEU A 80 9.27 1.99 -0.21
N ASP A 81 9.97 0.91 0.15
CA ASP A 81 10.82 0.93 1.35
C ASP A 81 12.12 1.72 1.13
N HIS A 82 12.44 2.57 2.11
CA HIS A 82 13.55 3.51 2.10
C HIS A 82 13.55 4.44 0.87
N ARG A 83 12.36 4.86 0.42
CA ARG A 83 12.16 5.78 -0.71
C ARG A 83 11.55 7.12 -0.29
N ASN A 84 11.71 8.12 -1.13
CA ASN A 84 10.81 9.27 -1.16
C ASN A 84 9.68 8.99 -2.16
N LEU A 85 8.43 8.96 -1.68
CA LEU A 85 7.27 8.61 -2.51
C LEU A 85 7.13 9.53 -3.72
N ASP A 86 7.23 10.85 -3.53
CA ASP A 86 6.97 11.83 -4.58
C ASP A 86 8.13 11.99 -5.58
N VAL A 87 9.30 11.42 -5.27
CA VAL A 87 10.53 11.56 -6.08
C VAL A 87 10.93 10.24 -6.75
N ASP A 88 10.86 9.13 -6.01
CA ASP A 88 11.39 7.85 -6.45
C ASP A 88 10.33 6.92 -7.07
N VAL A 89 9.03 7.23 -6.89
CA VAL A 89 7.92 6.38 -7.32
C VAL A 89 7.09 7.12 -8.37
N PRO A 90 7.20 6.76 -9.66
CA PRO A 90 6.59 7.52 -10.77
C PRO A 90 5.08 7.77 -10.64
N PHE A 91 4.36 6.88 -9.95
CA PHE A 91 2.92 7.05 -9.69
C PHE A 91 2.60 8.36 -8.94
N PHE A 92 3.45 8.79 -8.01
CA PHE A 92 3.21 9.97 -7.18
C PHE A 92 3.73 11.27 -7.79
N GLU A 93 4.36 11.24 -8.98
CA GLU A 93 4.73 12.47 -9.71
C GLU A 93 3.48 13.30 -10.09
N THR A 94 2.35 12.63 -10.30
CA THR A 94 1.09 13.26 -10.73
C THR A 94 -0.07 13.02 -9.76
N CYS A 95 0.15 12.22 -8.72
CA CYS A 95 -0.83 11.84 -7.72
C CYS A 95 -0.31 12.20 -6.33
N VAL A 96 -1.09 12.94 -5.54
CA VAL A 96 -0.65 13.34 -4.19
C VAL A 96 -0.48 12.10 -3.31
N SER A 97 0.65 11.98 -2.62
CA SER A 97 1.02 10.82 -1.79
C SER A 97 0.29 10.74 -0.44
N THR A 98 -1.02 11.01 -0.42
CA THR A 98 -1.84 10.76 0.77
C THR A 98 -1.93 9.27 1.07
N THR A 99 -2.23 8.92 2.32
CA THR A 99 -2.35 7.51 2.73
C THR A 99 -3.43 6.76 1.93
N GLU A 100 -4.50 7.44 1.51
CA GLU A 100 -5.52 6.91 0.61
C GLU A 100 -4.94 6.52 -0.75
N ASN A 101 -4.20 7.42 -1.40
CA ASN A 101 -3.59 7.13 -2.69
C ASN A 101 -2.47 6.08 -2.60
N VAL A 102 -1.75 6.00 -1.47
CA VAL A 102 -0.81 4.91 -1.21
C VAL A 102 -1.55 3.57 -1.09
N ALA A 103 -2.72 3.51 -0.44
CA ALA A 103 -3.53 2.29 -0.37
C ALA A 103 -3.98 1.82 -1.76
N VAL A 104 -4.42 2.75 -2.61
CA VAL A 104 -4.80 2.47 -4.01
C VAL A 104 -3.60 1.98 -4.82
N TYR A 105 -2.44 2.64 -4.69
CA TYR A 105 -1.20 2.22 -5.37
C TYR A 105 -0.79 0.79 -4.96
N ILE A 106 -0.76 0.51 -3.65
CA ILE A 106 -0.42 -0.82 -3.14
C ILE A 106 -1.39 -1.87 -3.66
N TRP A 107 -2.70 -1.58 -3.68
CA TRP A 107 -3.69 -2.49 -4.25
C TRP A 107 -3.35 -2.86 -5.70
N GLN A 108 -3.13 -1.86 -6.56
CA GLN A 108 -2.77 -2.06 -7.96
C GLN A 108 -1.48 -2.89 -8.11
N GLN A 109 -0.46 -2.58 -7.31
CA GLN A 109 0.81 -3.30 -7.32
C GLN A 109 0.65 -4.76 -6.87
N VAL A 110 -0.16 -5.02 -5.84
CA VAL A 110 -0.42 -6.39 -5.38
C VAL A 110 -1.13 -7.17 -6.47
N GLU A 111 -2.22 -6.65 -7.06
CA GLU A 111 -2.94 -7.33 -8.15
C GLU A 111 -2.02 -7.68 -9.32
N GLN A 112 -1.15 -6.75 -9.73
CA GLN A 112 -0.18 -6.97 -10.80
C GLN A 112 0.83 -8.09 -10.48
N HIS A 113 1.23 -8.25 -9.22
CA HIS A 113 2.26 -9.19 -8.80
C HIS A 113 1.73 -10.52 -8.25
N MET A 114 0.41 -10.69 -8.09
CA MET A 114 -0.17 -11.95 -7.62
C MET A 114 0.12 -13.11 -8.59
N ALA A 115 -0.23 -12.97 -9.87
CA ALA A 115 -0.02 -14.04 -10.85
C ALA A 115 1.48 -14.37 -11.08
N PRO A 116 2.40 -13.39 -11.27
CA PRO A 116 3.83 -13.67 -11.44
C PRO A 116 4.50 -14.40 -10.28
N THR A 117 3.95 -14.32 -9.06
CA THR A 117 4.51 -14.97 -7.86
C THR A 117 3.78 -16.25 -7.49
N GLY A 118 2.79 -16.67 -8.28
CA GLY A 118 1.93 -17.81 -7.97
C GLY A 118 1.07 -17.58 -6.72
N CYS A 119 0.84 -16.33 -6.34
CA CYS A 119 -0.05 -15.99 -5.23
C CYS A 119 -1.50 -16.17 -5.68
N GLN A 120 -2.18 -17.14 -5.09
CA GLN A 120 -3.58 -17.46 -5.37
C GLN A 120 -4.53 -16.74 -4.40
N GLY A 121 -5.82 -16.71 -4.75
CA GLY A 121 -6.87 -16.04 -4.00
C GLY A 121 -7.31 -14.75 -4.69
N GLN A 122 -8.22 -14.03 -4.04
CA GLN A 122 -8.69 -12.72 -4.48
C GLN A 122 -8.23 -11.69 -3.47
N LEU A 123 -7.62 -10.60 -3.93
CA LEU A 123 -7.33 -9.45 -3.09
C LEU A 123 -8.63 -8.91 -2.50
N HIS A 124 -8.67 -8.74 -1.18
CA HIS A 124 -9.88 -8.37 -0.46
C HIS A 124 -9.76 -7.01 0.20
N GLU A 125 -8.61 -6.71 0.80
CA GLU A 125 -8.41 -5.49 1.57
C GLU A 125 -6.93 -5.13 1.63
N VAL A 126 -6.63 -3.84 1.43
CA VAL A 126 -5.37 -3.21 1.81
C VAL A 126 -5.68 -2.25 2.94
N CYS A 127 -5.09 -2.48 4.10
CA CYS A 127 -5.20 -1.63 5.26
C CYS A 127 -3.82 -1.05 5.58
N ILE A 128 -3.66 0.26 5.50
CA ILE A 128 -2.39 0.96 5.73
C ILE A 128 -2.52 1.90 6.92
N TRP A 129 -1.54 1.85 7.81
CA TRP A 129 -1.36 2.78 8.89
C TRP A 129 -0.18 3.68 8.55
N GLU A 130 -0.43 4.98 8.47
CA GLU A 130 0.60 6.01 8.38
C GLU A 130 1.25 6.23 9.75
N THR A 131 0.41 6.21 10.79
CA THR A 131 0.82 6.24 12.19
C THR A 131 -0.08 5.31 13.00
N ASP A 132 0.21 5.11 14.28
CA ASP A 132 -0.66 4.31 15.17
C ASP A 132 -2.09 4.86 15.31
N ARG A 133 -2.35 6.08 14.82
CA ARG A 133 -3.64 6.79 14.96
C ARG A 133 -4.34 7.06 13.63
N ASN A 134 -3.63 6.94 12.51
CA ASN A 134 -4.15 7.26 11.18
C ASN A 134 -4.08 6.00 10.31
N MET A 135 -5.23 5.58 9.78
CA MET A 135 -5.34 4.37 8.99
C MET A 135 -6.33 4.56 7.85
N VAL A 136 -6.02 3.97 6.70
CA VAL A 136 -6.91 3.88 5.55
C VAL A 136 -7.12 2.43 5.16
N ILE A 137 -8.34 2.11 4.74
CA ILE A 137 -8.73 0.82 4.18
C ILE A 137 -9.19 1.04 2.75
N TYR A 138 -8.67 0.24 1.82
CA TYR A 138 -9.11 0.20 0.43
C TYR A 138 -9.45 -1.22 0.01
N ARG A 139 -10.57 -1.40 -0.71
CA ARG A 139 -11.14 -2.70 -1.11
C ARG A 139 -11.36 -2.83 -2.62
N GLY A 140 -10.78 -1.95 -3.42
CA GLY A 140 -10.92 -1.96 -4.88
C GLY A 140 -12.25 -1.39 -5.40
N GLU A 141 -12.87 -0.47 -4.64
CA GLU A 141 -14.14 0.20 -4.95
C GLU A 141 -13.94 1.59 -5.56
#